data_AF-A0A1E7NE44-F1
#
_entry.id   AF-A0A1E7NE44-F1
#
_cell.length_a   1.000
_cell.length_b   1.000
_cell.length_c   1.000
_cell.angle_alpha   90.00
_cell.angle_beta   90.00
_cell.angle_gamma   90.00
#
_symmetry.space_group_name_H-M   'P 1'
#
loop_
_entity.id
_entity.type
_entity.pdbx_description
1 polymer ?
#
loop_
_entity_poly.entity_id
_entity_poly.type
_entity_poly.pdbx_seq_one_letter_code
_entity_poly.pdbx_strand_id
1 'polypeptide(L)'
;MTTSPLSRLPSPFPAEAEHQAAEHDDQALDADQLAALHRARDTGEAAAAWVRSLASRQANEPHALVLERAAEAIERASHQEVIPGGDGELTEELRYSLAADVLLGATHTATLPDLAPGERIPLVAVCALAAAMPSCVLGDLPRELTLLADELDAATTAGRAATTATGSAG
;
A
#
# COMPACT_ATOMS: atom_id res chain seq x y z
N MET A 1 40.87 7.55 60.81
CA MET A 1 39.57 6.91 60.47
C MET A 1 39.84 5.74 59.55
N THR A 2 39.21 4.62 59.87
CA THR A 2 39.43 3.25 59.42
C THR A 2 39.03 3.01 57.97
N THR A 3 39.89 2.35 57.18
CA THR A 3 39.44 1.50 56.07
C THR A 3 40.30 0.23 56.07
N SER A 4 39.71 -0.87 56.53
CA SER A 4 40.29 -2.20 56.33
C SER A 4 39.97 -2.72 54.91
N PRO A 5 40.86 -3.54 54.34
CA PRO A 5 40.79 -3.99 52.95
C PRO A 5 40.08 -5.34 52.83
N LEU A 6 39.50 -5.65 51.68
CA LEU A 6 39.42 -7.05 51.23
C LEU A 6 39.67 -7.16 49.72
N SER A 7 40.76 -7.85 49.44
CA SER A 7 41.21 -8.39 48.17
C SER A 7 40.20 -9.33 47.53
N ARG A 8 40.14 -9.35 46.19
CA ARG A 8 40.16 -10.56 45.33
C ARG A 8 40.19 -10.15 43.84
N LEU A 9 41.32 -10.41 43.19
CA LEU A 9 41.49 -10.58 41.73
C LEU A 9 40.96 -11.98 41.32
N PRO A 10 40.93 -12.35 40.03
CA PRO A 10 39.97 -11.99 38.98
C PRO A 10 39.16 -13.23 38.51
N SER A 11 38.07 -13.05 37.74
CA SER A 11 37.72 -14.07 36.74
C SER A 11 36.94 -13.50 35.56
N PRO A 12 37.29 -13.92 34.34
CA PRO A 12 36.61 -13.55 33.11
C PRO A 12 35.39 -14.46 32.95
N PHE A 13 34.19 -13.92 33.07
CA PHE A 13 33.03 -14.65 32.55
C PHE A 13 32.93 -14.37 31.05
N PRO A 14 32.95 -15.42 30.21
CA PRO A 14 32.78 -15.27 28.79
C PRO A 14 31.34 -14.82 28.48
N ALA A 15 31.23 -14.14 27.35
CA ALA A 15 29.99 -13.72 26.75
C ALA A 15 29.01 -14.90 26.61
N GLU A 16 27.96 -14.89 27.42
CA GLU A 16 26.68 -15.49 27.05
C GLU A 16 25.69 -14.33 26.94
N ALA A 17 25.97 -13.47 25.95
CA ALA A 17 24.87 -12.86 25.23
C ALA A 17 24.14 -14.04 24.59
N GLU A 18 23.11 -14.53 25.27
CA GLU A 18 22.03 -15.28 24.65
C GLU A 18 21.47 -14.36 23.54
N HIS A 19 22.15 -14.39 22.39
CA HIS A 19 21.49 -14.31 21.11
C HIS A 19 20.48 -15.45 21.13
N GLN A 20 19.30 -15.20 21.70
CA GLN A 20 18.09 -15.66 21.07
C GLN A 20 18.13 -15.07 19.67
N ALA A 21 18.83 -15.78 18.78
CA ALA A 21 18.51 -15.77 17.38
C ALA A 21 17.01 -16.03 17.37
N ALA A 22 16.24 -14.97 17.09
CA ALA A 22 14.87 -15.14 16.68
C ALA A 22 14.96 -16.19 15.57
N GLU A 23 14.46 -17.38 15.85
CA GLU A 23 14.07 -18.32 14.82
C GLU A 23 13.14 -17.49 13.93
N HIS A 24 13.69 -16.94 12.85
CA HIS A 24 12.89 -16.60 11.68
C HIS A 24 12.37 -17.96 11.25
N ASP A 25 11.25 -18.31 11.84
CA ASP A 25 10.42 -19.39 11.39
C ASP A 25 10.18 -19.06 9.92
N ASP A 26 10.82 -19.81 9.02
CA ASP A 26 10.50 -19.87 7.60
C ASP A 26 9.11 -20.52 7.52
N GLN A 27 8.12 -19.83 8.09
CA GLN A 27 6.77 -20.30 8.24
C GLN A 27 6.16 -20.17 6.86
N ALA A 28 6.11 -21.31 6.16
CA ALA A 28 5.46 -21.40 4.87
C ALA A 28 4.05 -20.78 4.99
N LEU A 29 3.75 -19.83 4.10
CA LEU A 29 2.45 -19.17 4.09
C LEU A 29 1.33 -20.21 4.00
N ASP A 30 0.30 -20.05 4.82
CA ASP A 30 -0.87 -20.89 4.73
C ASP A 30 -1.68 -20.58 3.45
N ALA A 31 -2.63 -21.47 3.12
CA ALA A 31 -3.40 -21.33 1.89
C ALA A 31 -4.29 -20.08 1.87
N ASP A 32 -4.75 -19.61 3.03
CA ASP A 32 -5.65 -18.46 3.14
C ASP A 32 -4.86 -17.15 2.98
N GLN A 33 -3.65 -17.08 3.56
CA GLN A 33 -2.69 -15.99 3.34
C GLN A 33 -2.32 -15.87 1.86
N LEU A 34 -1.97 -17.00 1.22
CA LEU A 34 -1.62 -17.01 -0.20
C LEU A 34 -2.81 -16.56 -1.07
N ALA A 35 -4.02 -17.02 -0.76
CA ALA A 35 -5.23 -16.60 -1.46
C ALA A 35 -5.50 -15.10 -1.29
N ALA A 36 -5.33 -14.55 -0.08
CA ALA A 36 -5.49 -13.13 0.20
C ALA A 36 -4.48 -12.27 -0.57
N LEU A 37 -3.20 -12.69 -0.63
CA LEU A 37 -2.16 -12.03 -1.40
C LEU A 37 -2.46 -12.03 -2.91
N HIS A 38 -2.91 -13.16 -3.45
CA HIS A 38 -3.34 -13.25 -4.85
C HIS A 38 -4.53 -12.34 -5.14
N ARG A 39 -5.53 -12.32 -4.26
CA ARG A 39 -6.70 -11.45 -4.41
C ARG A 39 -6.32 -9.97 -4.37
N ALA A 40 -5.47 -9.55 -3.45
CA ALA A 40 -4.96 -8.18 -3.38
C ALA A 40 -4.20 -7.79 -4.64
N ARG A 41 -3.33 -8.67 -5.15
CA ARG A 41 -2.62 -8.46 -6.40
C ARG A 41 -3.57 -8.30 -7.59
N ASP A 42 -4.48 -9.25 -7.79
CA ASP A 42 -5.37 -9.26 -8.97
C ASP A 42 -6.28 -8.02 -8.99
N THR A 43 -6.81 -7.64 -7.83
CA THR A 43 -7.66 -6.44 -7.69
C THR A 43 -6.83 -5.16 -7.85
N GLY A 44 -5.60 -5.12 -7.33
CA GLY A 44 -4.64 -4.05 -7.53
C GLY A 44 -4.29 -3.83 -9.01
N GLU A 45 -3.99 -4.90 -9.75
CA GLU A 45 -3.73 -4.84 -11.19
C GLU A 45 -4.95 -4.32 -11.97
N ALA A 46 -6.15 -4.77 -11.62
CA ALA A 46 -7.40 -4.31 -12.25
C ALA A 46 -7.73 -2.83 -11.95
N ALA A 47 -7.45 -2.37 -10.73
CA ALA A 47 -7.59 -0.99 -10.30
C ALA A 47 -6.57 -0.09 -11.02
N ALA A 48 -5.31 -0.48 -11.06
CA ALA A 48 -4.25 0.23 -11.78
C ALA A 48 -4.58 0.35 -13.28
N ALA A 49 -5.05 -0.73 -13.92
CA ALA A 49 -5.49 -0.68 -15.32
C ALA A 49 -6.64 0.31 -15.56
N TRP A 50 -7.58 0.42 -14.63
CA TRP A 50 -8.63 1.44 -14.71
C TRP A 50 -8.06 2.85 -14.58
N VAL A 51 -7.18 3.11 -13.62
CA VAL A 51 -6.55 4.44 -13.45
C VAL A 51 -5.71 4.82 -14.69
N ARG A 52 -4.97 3.89 -15.30
CA ARG A 52 -4.27 4.12 -16.58
C ARG A 52 -5.24 4.51 -17.70
N SER A 53 -6.43 3.91 -17.73
CA SER A 53 -7.47 4.31 -18.69
C SER A 53 -7.98 5.73 -18.45
N LEU A 54 -7.99 6.22 -17.20
CA LEU A 54 -8.29 7.62 -16.89
C LEU A 54 -7.17 8.53 -17.37
N ALA A 55 -5.91 8.11 -17.17
CA ALA A 55 -4.71 8.84 -17.58
C ALA A 55 -4.67 9.03 -19.11
N SER A 56 -4.97 7.99 -19.89
CA SER A 56 -4.97 8.04 -21.35
C SER A 56 -5.99 9.00 -21.96
N ARG A 57 -7.00 9.43 -21.19
CA ARG A 57 -8.01 10.41 -21.62
C ARG A 57 -7.58 11.85 -21.35
N GLN A 58 -6.55 12.07 -20.55
CA GLN A 58 -6.14 13.42 -20.18
C GLN A 58 -5.45 14.11 -21.35
N ALA A 59 -5.97 15.27 -21.75
CA ALA A 59 -5.30 16.15 -22.71
C ALA A 59 -4.11 16.91 -22.08
N ASN A 60 -4.09 17.03 -20.76
CA ASN A 60 -3.05 17.70 -20.00
C ASN A 60 -2.01 16.67 -19.52
N GLU A 61 -0.79 16.77 -20.04
CA GLU A 61 0.31 15.81 -19.76
C GLU A 61 0.64 15.68 -18.27
N PRO A 62 0.79 16.78 -17.49
CA PRO A 62 0.88 16.70 -16.03
C PRO A 62 -0.21 15.87 -15.34
N HIS A 63 -1.48 15.98 -15.78
CA HIS A 63 -2.58 15.20 -15.21
C HIS A 63 -2.47 13.72 -15.58
N ALA A 64 -2.11 13.42 -16.84
CA ALA A 64 -1.84 12.05 -17.27
C ALA A 64 -0.74 11.42 -16.42
N LEU A 65 0.38 12.13 -16.23
CA LEU A 65 1.53 11.65 -15.48
C LEU A 65 1.21 11.36 -14.01
N VAL A 66 0.42 12.22 -13.35
CA VAL A 66 0.00 11.98 -11.96
C VAL A 66 -0.86 10.73 -11.84
N LEU A 67 -1.80 10.52 -12.78
CA LEU A 67 -2.64 9.31 -12.79
C LEU A 67 -1.82 8.05 -13.10
N GLU A 68 -0.86 8.11 -14.02
CA GLU A 68 0.06 6.99 -14.29
C GLU A 68 0.89 6.61 -13.05
N ARG A 69 1.43 7.61 -12.34
CA ARG A 69 2.16 7.38 -11.09
C ARG A 69 1.28 6.77 -10.01
N ALA A 70 0.03 7.22 -9.90
CA ALA A 70 -0.92 6.62 -8.97
C ALA A 70 -1.24 5.17 -9.35
N ALA A 71 -1.41 4.86 -10.65
CA ALA A 71 -1.64 3.50 -11.11
C ALA A 71 -0.46 2.57 -10.77
N GLU A 72 0.78 3.03 -10.99
CA GLU A 72 1.98 2.30 -10.59
C GLU A 72 2.03 2.10 -9.06
N ALA A 73 1.72 3.15 -8.29
CA ALA A 73 1.72 3.08 -6.83
C ALA A 73 0.64 2.11 -6.30
N ILE A 74 -0.54 2.05 -6.92
CA ILE A 74 -1.60 1.09 -6.58
C ILE A 74 -1.11 -0.35 -6.79
N GLU A 75 -0.51 -0.63 -7.95
CA GLU A 75 -0.01 -1.95 -8.28
C GLU A 75 1.09 -2.39 -7.30
N ARG A 76 2.01 -1.47 -6.97
CA ARG A 76 3.06 -1.73 -5.98
C ARG A 76 2.51 -1.97 -4.57
N ALA A 77 1.63 -1.08 -4.10
CA ALA A 77 1.08 -1.16 -2.74
C ALA A 77 0.18 -2.38 -2.52
N SER A 78 -0.45 -2.90 -3.58
CA SER A 78 -1.35 -4.07 -3.51
C SER A 78 -0.63 -5.41 -3.68
N HIS A 79 0.68 -5.40 -3.97
CA HIS A 79 1.44 -6.61 -4.27
C HIS A 79 2.86 -6.57 -3.70
N GLN A 80 3.71 -5.65 -4.16
CA GLN A 80 5.14 -5.63 -3.83
C GLN A 80 5.40 -5.16 -2.39
N GLU A 81 4.55 -4.30 -1.85
CA GLU A 81 4.68 -3.75 -0.49
C GLU A 81 3.86 -4.54 0.54
N VAL A 82 3.08 -5.55 0.10
CA VAL A 82 2.37 -6.47 1.01
C VAL A 82 3.29 -7.65 1.32
N ILE A 83 4.31 -7.39 2.14
CA ILE A 83 5.33 -8.37 2.53
C ILE A 83 4.97 -8.96 3.90
N PRO A 84 4.65 -10.26 4.01
CA PRO A 84 4.41 -10.91 5.29
C PRO A 84 5.59 -10.70 6.26
N GLY A 85 5.31 -10.22 7.47
CA GLY A 85 6.34 -9.88 8.46
C GLY A 85 7.06 -8.54 8.23
N GLY A 86 6.66 -7.76 7.23
CA GLY A 86 7.14 -6.40 7.01
C GLY A 86 6.63 -5.40 8.06
N ASP A 87 7.13 -4.16 8.00
CA ASP A 87 6.69 -3.06 8.88
C ASP A 87 5.36 -2.42 8.44
N GLY A 88 4.85 -2.81 7.26
CA GLY A 88 3.61 -2.30 6.68
C GLY A 88 3.67 -0.80 6.34
N GLU A 89 4.87 -0.21 6.31
CA GLU A 89 5.07 1.20 5.98
C GLU A 89 5.30 1.39 4.48
N LEU A 90 4.56 2.33 3.90
CA LEU A 90 4.84 2.79 2.55
C LEU A 90 5.98 3.80 2.53
N THR A 91 6.86 3.67 1.54
CA THR A 91 7.84 4.70 1.19
C THR A 91 7.16 6.05 0.99
N GLU A 92 7.88 7.14 1.27
CA GLU A 92 7.35 8.50 1.10
C GLU A 92 6.86 8.76 -0.33
N GLU A 93 7.57 8.22 -1.33
CA GLU A 93 7.20 8.32 -2.75
C GLU A 93 5.85 7.67 -3.06
N LEU A 94 5.59 6.47 -2.51
CA LEU A 94 4.32 5.77 -2.71
C LEU A 94 3.18 6.47 -1.96
N ARG A 95 3.42 6.89 -0.71
CA ARG A 95 2.43 7.68 0.05
C ARG A 95 2.06 8.96 -0.68
N TYR A 96 3.06 9.63 -1.23
CA TYR A 96 2.87 10.85 -2.02
C TYR A 96 2.04 10.59 -3.28
N SER A 97 2.34 9.51 -4.02
CA SER A 97 1.66 9.17 -5.28
C SER A 97 0.20 8.72 -5.08
N LEU A 98 -0.13 8.19 -3.90
CA LEU A 98 -1.49 7.79 -3.52
C LEU A 98 -2.29 8.93 -2.83
N ALA A 99 -1.66 10.07 -2.54
CA ALA A 99 -2.28 11.14 -1.80
C ALA A 99 -3.35 11.87 -2.64
N ALA A 100 -4.55 12.03 -2.07
CA ALA A 100 -5.71 12.58 -2.77
C ALA A 100 -5.51 14.04 -3.21
N ASP A 101 -4.78 14.83 -2.44
CA ASP A 101 -4.45 16.23 -2.74
C ASP A 101 -3.50 16.35 -3.94
N VAL A 102 -2.60 15.39 -4.12
CA VAL A 102 -1.72 15.26 -5.29
C VAL A 102 -2.53 14.87 -6.53
N LEU A 103 -3.37 13.85 -6.40
CA LEU A 103 -4.23 13.35 -7.48
C LEU A 103 -5.25 14.37 -7.97
N LEU A 104 -5.82 15.13 -7.05
CA LEU A 104 -6.82 16.15 -7.37
C LEU A 104 -6.19 17.54 -7.56
N GLY A 105 -4.89 17.61 -7.86
CA GLY A 105 -4.25 18.84 -8.37
C GLY A 105 -4.16 20.00 -7.38
N ALA A 106 -4.43 19.78 -6.09
CA ALA A 106 -4.37 20.82 -5.07
C ALA A 106 -2.93 21.31 -4.83
N THR A 107 -1.93 20.45 -5.05
CA THR A 107 -0.53 20.75 -4.81
C THR A 107 0.21 21.31 -6.03
N HIS A 108 -0.10 20.88 -7.27
CA HIS A 108 0.81 21.10 -8.42
C HIS A 108 0.24 21.72 -9.70
N THR A 109 -1.04 21.55 -10.00
CA THR A 109 -1.59 21.92 -11.32
C THR A 109 -2.63 23.03 -11.25
N ALA A 110 -3.00 23.47 -10.04
CA ALA A 110 -4.05 24.46 -9.74
C ALA A 110 -5.43 24.15 -10.38
N THR A 111 -5.56 22.98 -11.02
CA THR A 111 -6.69 22.54 -11.83
C THR A 111 -6.83 21.02 -11.68
N LEU A 112 -8.06 20.54 -11.65
CA LEU A 112 -8.35 19.11 -11.48
C LEU A 112 -8.10 18.35 -12.79
N PRO A 113 -7.69 17.07 -12.75
CA PRO A 113 -7.77 16.18 -13.91
C PRO A 113 -9.20 16.14 -14.47
N ASP A 114 -9.31 15.94 -15.78
CA ASP A 114 -10.60 15.79 -16.45
C ASP A 114 -11.21 14.44 -16.11
N LEU A 115 -12.02 14.46 -15.05
CA LEU A 115 -12.74 13.32 -14.49
C LEU A 115 -14.22 13.66 -14.44
N ALA A 116 -15.04 12.69 -14.84
CA ALA A 116 -16.49 12.79 -14.70
C ALA A 116 -16.85 12.90 -13.21
N PRO A 117 -18.00 13.54 -12.85
CA PRO A 117 -18.40 13.73 -11.46
C PRO A 117 -18.43 12.44 -10.63
N GLY A 118 -18.77 11.30 -11.25
CA GLY A 118 -18.80 10.00 -10.59
C GLY A 118 -17.46 9.28 -10.48
N GLU A 119 -16.38 9.76 -11.10
CA GLU A 119 -15.09 9.07 -11.13
C GLU A 119 -14.16 9.48 -9.97
N ARG A 120 -14.35 10.69 -9.41
CA ARG A 120 -13.43 11.28 -8.42
C ARG A 120 -13.41 10.54 -7.09
N ILE A 121 -14.59 10.23 -6.54
CA ILE A 121 -14.69 9.54 -5.25
C ILE A 121 -14.17 8.10 -5.36
N PRO A 122 -14.55 7.30 -6.37
CA PRO A 122 -13.93 6.00 -6.61
C PRO A 122 -12.41 6.04 -6.74
N LEU A 123 -11.85 7.05 -7.43
CA LEU A 123 -10.41 7.19 -7.57
C LEU A 123 -9.71 7.40 -6.22
N VAL A 124 -10.24 8.32 -5.40
CA VAL A 124 -9.70 8.56 -4.05
C VAL A 124 -9.83 7.32 -3.17
N ALA A 125 -10.97 6.62 -3.23
CA ALA A 125 -11.18 5.39 -2.49
C ALA A 125 -10.18 4.31 -2.89
N VAL A 126 -9.96 4.10 -4.19
CA VAL A 126 -8.97 3.15 -4.71
C VAL A 126 -7.57 3.44 -4.17
N CYS A 127 -7.13 4.70 -4.21
CA CYS A 127 -5.81 5.07 -3.72
C CYS A 127 -5.68 4.89 -2.19
N ALA A 128 -6.73 5.23 -1.43
CA ALA A 128 -6.75 5.05 0.02
C ALA A 128 -6.72 3.57 0.43
N LEU A 129 -7.48 2.72 -0.27
CA LEU A 129 -7.51 1.28 -0.02
C LEU A 129 -6.18 0.63 -0.35
N ALA A 130 -5.59 0.95 -1.52
CA ALA A 130 -4.26 0.49 -1.88
C ALA A 130 -3.20 0.94 -0.86
N ALA A 131 -3.30 2.18 -0.35
CA ALA A 131 -2.38 2.68 0.67
C ALA A 131 -2.48 1.94 2.02
N ALA A 132 -3.63 1.33 2.31
CA ALA A 132 -3.87 0.61 3.56
C ALA A 132 -3.44 -0.87 3.49
N MET A 133 -3.36 -1.47 2.30
CA MET A 133 -3.05 -2.90 2.13
C MET A 133 -1.72 -3.34 2.78
N PRO A 134 -0.61 -2.58 2.66
CA PRO A 134 0.65 -2.93 3.31
C PRO A 134 0.53 -3.09 4.82
N SER A 135 -0.36 -2.33 5.49
CA SER A 135 -0.53 -2.43 6.93
C SER A 135 -1.19 -3.73 7.39
N CYS A 136 -1.83 -4.50 6.50
CA CYS A 136 -2.41 -5.80 6.82
C CYS A 136 -1.36 -6.90 7.10
N VAL A 137 -0.08 -6.62 6.82
CA VAL A 137 1.02 -7.53 7.17
C VAL A 137 1.39 -7.43 8.66
N LEU A 138 0.95 -6.38 9.35
CA LEU A 138 1.09 -6.20 10.78
C LEU A 138 0.08 -7.07 11.53
N GLY A 139 0.50 -8.25 11.96
CA GLY A 139 -0.29 -9.14 12.80
C GLY A 139 -1.01 -10.27 12.06
N ASP A 140 -0.53 -10.64 10.87
CA ASP A 140 -1.03 -11.78 10.10
C ASP A 140 -2.55 -11.73 9.86
N LEU A 141 -2.97 -10.76 9.04
CA LEU A 141 -4.39 -10.40 8.84
C LEU A 141 -4.89 -10.73 7.42
N PRO A 142 -4.95 -12.01 7.01
CA PRO A 142 -5.36 -12.41 5.66
C PRO A 142 -6.83 -12.05 5.37
N ARG A 143 -7.67 -12.03 6.41
CA ARG A 143 -9.08 -11.65 6.30
C ARG A 143 -9.22 -10.16 5.97
N GLU A 144 -8.49 -9.30 6.67
CA GLU A 144 -8.50 -7.86 6.47
C GLU A 144 -7.95 -7.50 5.09
N LEU A 145 -6.87 -8.16 4.64
CA LEU A 145 -6.35 -7.98 3.29
C LEU A 145 -7.39 -8.36 2.23
N THR A 146 -8.10 -9.47 2.42
CA THR A 146 -9.19 -9.89 1.52
C THR A 146 -10.31 -8.84 1.49
N LEU A 147 -10.72 -8.32 2.66
CA LEU A 147 -11.75 -7.27 2.74
C LEU A 147 -11.32 -5.99 2.02
N LEU A 148 -10.07 -5.55 2.19
CA LEU A 148 -9.54 -4.39 1.47
C LEU A 148 -9.51 -4.63 -0.04
N ALA A 149 -9.15 -5.83 -0.48
CA ALA A 149 -9.14 -6.19 -1.90
C ALA A 149 -10.55 -6.19 -2.50
N ASP A 150 -11.55 -6.67 -1.77
CA ASP A 150 -12.94 -6.65 -2.21
C ASP A 150 -13.51 -5.22 -2.28
N GLU A 151 -13.18 -4.37 -1.31
CA GLU A 151 -13.54 -2.94 -1.36
C GLU A 151 -12.82 -2.20 -2.50
N LEU A 152 -11.56 -2.58 -2.81
CA LEU A 152 -10.80 -2.02 -3.92
C LEU A 152 -11.48 -2.36 -5.26
N ASP A 153 -11.92 -3.61 -5.41
CA ASP A 153 -12.65 -4.11 -6.58
C ASP A 153 -14.02 -3.41 -6.73
N ALA A 154 -14.74 -3.22 -5.62
CA ALA A 154 -16.01 -2.50 -5.60
C ALA A 154 -15.85 -1.02 -6.00
N ALA A 155 -14.85 -0.33 -5.44
CA ALA A 155 -14.54 1.04 -5.81
C ALA A 155 -14.14 1.15 -7.29
N THR A 156 -13.30 0.24 -7.79
CA THR A 156 -12.92 0.17 -9.20
C THR A 156 -14.13 -0.04 -10.11
N THR A 157 -15.03 -0.95 -9.74
CA THR A 157 -16.26 -1.23 -10.48
C THR A 157 -17.18 -0.02 -10.54
N ALA A 158 -17.36 0.68 -9.41
CA ALA A 158 -18.13 1.93 -9.35
C ALA A 158 -17.52 3.02 -10.25
N GLY A 159 -16.20 3.14 -10.25
CA GLY A 159 -15.47 4.06 -11.13
C GLY A 159 -15.68 3.76 -12.61
N ARG A 160 -15.56 2.49 -13.02
CA ARG A 160 -15.83 2.04 -14.40
C ARG A 160 -17.28 2.28 -14.83
N ALA A 161 -18.24 2.04 -13.93
CA ALA A 161 -19.65 2.32 -14.20
C ALA A 161 -19.88 3.82 -14.46
N ALA A 162 -19.24 4.71 -13.69
CA ALA A 162 -19.31 6.15 -13.93
C ALA A 162 -18.68 6.56 -15.27
N THR A 163 -17.57 5.93 -15.66
CA THR A 163 -16.93 6.14 -16.96
C THR A 163 -17.87 5.80 -18.12
N THR A 164 -18.51 4.64 -18.06
CA THR A 164 -19.41 4.17 -19.14
C THR A 164 -20.68 4.99 -19.27
N ALA A 165 -21.29 5.39 -18.14
CA ALA A 165 -22.48 6.25 -18.15
C ALA A 165 -22.23 7.61 -18.83
N THR A 166 -21.01 8.15 -18.71
CA THR A 166 -20.62 9.41 -19.34
C THR A 166 -20.42 9.26 -20.85
N GLY A 167 -19.86 8.13 -21.32
CA GLY A 167 -19.67 7.85 -22.74
C GLY A 167 -20.97 7.59 -23.52
N SER A 168 -22.05 7.16 -22.86
CA SER A 168 -23.37 6.95 -23.47
C SER A 168 -24.22 8.23 -23.62
N ALA A 169 -23.77 9.37 -23.08
CA ALA A 169 -24.50 10.64 -23.10
C ALA A 169 -23.95 11.66 -24.12
N GLY A 170 -22.96 11.26 -24.95
CA GLY A 170 -22.32 12.09 -25.98
C GLY A 170 -22.86 11.86 -27.38
#